data_AF-A0A7X0F9N2-F1
#
_entry.id   AF-A0A7X0F9N2-F1
#
_cell.length_a   1.000
_cell.length_b   1.000
_cell.length_c   1.000
_cell.angle_alpha   90.00
_cell.angle_beta   90.00
_cell.angle_gamma   90.00
#
_symmetry.space_group_name_H-M   'P 1'
#
loop_
_entity.id
_entity.type
_entity.pdbx_description
1 polymer ?
#
loop_
_entity_poly.entity_id
_entity_poly.type
_entity_poly.pdbx_seq_one_letter_code
_entity_poly.pdbx_strand_id
1 'polypeptide(L)' 'MAALTLILTALVSGCGTPREKTAPCKRPANLTSYAGMGEDCGLMRSINPDKAAALAAIQELAAGDDE' A
#
# COMPACT_ATOMS: atom_id res chain seq x y z
N MET A 1 -36.05 -16.43 21.52
CA MET A 1 -35.47 -17.06 20.31
C MET A 1 -34.66 -16.08 19.47
N ALA A 2 -35.19 -14.89 19.12
CA ALA A 2 -34.49 -13.90 18.28
C ALA A 2 -33.14 -13.39 18.82
N ALA A 3 -33.00 -13.27 20.15
CA ALA A 3 -31.75 -12.85 20.77
C ALA A 3 -30.62 -13.89 20.59
N LEU A 4 -30.95 -15.18 20.67
CA LEU A 4 -30.00 -16.27 20.51
C LEU A 4 -29.50 -16.36 19.06
N THR A 5 -30.39 -16.14 18.09
CA THR A 5 -30.04 -16.13 16.67
C THR A 5 -29.13 -14.96 16.30
N LEU A 6 -29.34 -13.77 16.87
CA LEU A 6 -28.46 -12.61 16.66
C LEU A 6 -27.03 -12.85 17.15
N ILE A 7 -26.89 -13.47 18.32
CA ILE A 7 -25.58 -13.81 18.90
C ILE A 7 -24.84 -14.82 18.01
N LEU A 8 -25.53 -15.86 17.52
CA LEU A 8 -24.92 -16.84 16.62
C LEU A 8 -24.47 -16.23 15.29
N THR A 9 -25.23 -15.29 14.71
CA THR A 9 -24.86 -14.63 13.46
C THR A 9 -23.63 -13.73 13.60
N ALA A 10 -23.43 -13.10 14.77
CA ALA A 10 -22.27 -12.25 15.03
C ALA A 10 -20.97 -13.06 15.24
N LEU A 11 -21.09 -14.30 15.71
CA LEU A 11 -19.94 -15.20 15.94
C LEU A 11 -19.45 -15.86 14.65
N VAL A 12 -20.33 -16.05 13.66
CA VAL A 12 -19.98 -16.60 12.34
C VAL A 12 -19.38 -15.53 11.41
N SER A 13 -19.63 -14.24 11.65
CA SER A 13 -19.21 -13.16 10.73
C SER A 13 -17.80 -12.61 10.95
N GLY A 14 -16.99 -13.22 11.82
CA GLY A 14 -15.64 -12.69 12.08
C GLY A 14 -14.60 -13.68 12.57
N CYS A 15 -13.76 -14.18 11.66
CA CYS A 15 -12.31 -14.27 11.88
C CYS A 15 -11.58 -14.56 10.56
N GLY A 16 -11.56 -13.59 9.66
CA GLY A 16 -10.72 -13.61 8.46
C GLY A 16 -9.35 -13.01 8.76
N THR A 17 -8.53 -13.65 9.59
CA THR A 17 -7.11 -13.29 9.68
C THR A 17 -6.37 -13.96 8.53
N PRO A 18 -5.83 -13.21 7.54
CA PRO A 18 -4.99 -13.81 6.50
C PRO A 18 -3.78 -14.43 7.19
N ARG A 19 -3.60 -15.75 7.05
CA ARG A 19 -2.56 -16.53 7.72
C ARG A 19 -1.20 -16.47 7.00
N GLU A 20 -1.14 -15.81 5.85
CA GLU A 20 0.04 -15.76 4.99
C GLU A 20 0.53 -14.33 4.85
N LYS A 21 1.84 -14.16 4.66
CA LYS A 21 2.54 -12.87 4.58
C LYS A 21 2.05 -12.00 3.41
N THR A 22 0.84 -11.50 3.48
CA THR A 22 0.42 -10.32 2.75
C THR A 22 0.89 -9.11 3.57
N ALA A 23 1.38 -8.08 2.88
CA ALA A 23 1.82 -6.87 3.55
C ALA A 23 0.69 -6.36 4.48
N PRO A 24 0.96 -6.01 5.75
CA PRO A 24 -0.05 -5.54 6.68
C PRO A 24 -0.95 -4.48 6.03
N CYS A 25 -2.24 -4.80 5.87
CA CYS A 25 -3.23 -3.85 5.33
C CYS A 25 -3.42 -2.63 6.23
N LYS A 26 -2.91 -2.70 7.47
CA LYS A 26 -2.87 -1.60 8.44
C LYS A 26 -1.48 -0.98 8.42
N ARG A 27 -1.41 0.34 8.22
CA ARG A 27 -0.16 1.10 8.33
C ARG A 27 0.47 0.78 9.70
N PRO A 28 1.68 0.22 9.76
CA PRO A 28 2.31 -0.10 11.03
C PRO A 28 2.47 1.17 11.86
N ALA A 29 2.30 1.06 13.17
CA ALA A 29 2.61 2.18 14.07
C ALA A 29 4.10 2.57 13.99
N ASN A 30 4.95 1.62 13.61
CA ASN A 30 6.37 1.83 13.43
C ASN A 30 6.79 1.49 11.97
N LEU A 31 6.95 2.53 11.15
CA LEU A 31 7.32 2.42 9.73
C LEU A 31 8.70 1.77 9.52
N THR A 32 9.57 1.79 10.54
CA THR A 32 10.91 1.20 10.45
C THR A 32 10.89 -0.33 10.45
N SER A 33 9.76 -0.96 10.80
CA SER A 33 9.63 -2.43 10.71
C SER A 33 9.69 -2.97 9.27
N TYR A 34 9.56 -2.10 8.25
CA TYR A 34 9.71 -2.45 6.85
C TYR A 34 11.06 -2.04 6.26
N ALA A 35 11.79 -1.19 6.95
CA ALA A 35 13.12 -0.78 6.54
C ALA A 35 14.12 -1.75 7.17
N GLY A 36 14.99 -2.36 6.35
CA GLY A 36 16.19 -2.99 6.87
C GLY A 36 17.00 -1.94 7.63
N MET A 37 17.60 -2.32 8.76
CA MET A 37 18.52 -1.42 9.48
C MET A 37 19.73 -1.11 8.58
N GLY A 38 19.70 0.03 7.90
CA GLY A 38 20.89 0.65 7.33
C GLY A 38 21.64 -0.22 6.32
N GLU A 39 20.94 -1.04 5.52
CA GLU A 39 21.56 -1.49 4.27
C GLU A 39 21.76 -0.23 3.41
N ASP A 40 23.00 -0.01 2.98
CA ASP A 40 23.34 1.12 2.12
C ASP A 40 22.46 1.02 0.87
N CYS A 41 21.58 2.01 0.64
CA CYS A 41 20.67 2.05 -0.52
C CYS A 41 21.42 2.14 -1.86
N GLY A 42 22.74 1.97 -1.86
CA GLY A 42 23.63 2.14 -2.98
C GLY A 42 23.73 3.62 -3.37
N LEU A 43 24.52 3.87 -4.40
CA LEU A 43 24.58 5.21 -4.99
C LEU A 43 23.21 5.57 -5.57
N MET A 44 22.61 6.64 -5.05
CA MET A 44 21.43 7.25 -5.67
C MET A 44 21.78 7.65 -7.11
N ARG A 45 20.97 7.17 -8.08
CA ARG A 45 21.13 7.54 -9.49
C ARG A 45 20.00 8.45 -9.93
N SER A 46 20.33 9.45 -10.76
CA SER A 46 19.29 10.26 -11.41
C SER A 46 18.52 9.39 -12.39
N ILE A 47 17.21 9.24 -12.15
CA ILE A 47 16.30 8.50 -13.04
C ILE A 47 15.95 9.35 -14.27
N ASN A 48 15.91 10.68 -14.11
CA ASN A 48 15.56 11.64 -15.16
C ASN A 48 16.74 12.60 -15.39
N PRO A 49 17.78 12.20 -16.14
CA PRO A 49 18.91 13.07 -16.42
C PRO A 49 18.50 14.30 -17.25
N ASP A 50 17.51 14.14 -18.14
CA ASP A 50 16.86 15.23 -18.85
C ASP A 50 15.54 15.60 -18.16
N LYS A 51 15.59 16.67 -17.38
CA LYS A 51 14.42 17.18 -16.64
C LYS A 51 13.34 17.72 -17.58
N ALA A 52 13.71 18.29 -18.73
CA ALA A 52 12.76 18.91 -19.65
C ALA A 52 11.94 17.81 -20.35
N ALA A 53 12.60 16.77 -20.85
CA ALA A 53 11.94 15.62 -21.44
C ALA A 53 11.01 14.91 -20.44
N ALA A 54 11.47 14.70 -19.19
CA ALA A 54 10.64 14.09 -18.16
C ALA A 54 9.39 14.92 -17.83
N LEU A 55 9.52 16.25 -17.76
CA LEU A 55 8.40 17.14 -17.47
C LEU A 55 7.40 17.19 -18.63
N ALA A 56 7.87 17.17 -19.88
CA ALA A 56 7.01 17.07 -21.05
C ALA A 56 6.14 15.80 -21.03
N ALA A 57 6.74 14.64 -20.75
CA ALA A 57 6.02 13.37 -20.64
C ALA A 57 4.95 13.37 -19.52
N ILE A 58 5.25 13.99 -18.37
CA ILE A 58 4.27 14.13 -17.27
C ILE A 58 3.06 14.97 -17.69
N GLN A 59 3.29 16.06 -18.41
CA GLN A 59 2.20 16.92 -18.89
C GLN A 59 1.34 16.20 -19.93
N GLU A 60 1.95 15.41 -20.81
CA GLU A 60 1.21 14.62 -21.81
C GLU A 60 0.33 13.56 -21.14
N LEU A 61 0.82 12.87 -20.12
CA LEU A 61 0.02 11.94 -19.31
C LEU A 61 -1.15 12.66 -18.63
N ALA A 62 -0.89 13.80 -17.99
CA ALA A 62 -1.91 14.56 -17.28
C ALA A 62 -3.01 15.12 -18.21
N ALA A 63 -2.70 15.34 -19.48
CA ALA A 63 -3.68 15.79 -20.49
C ALA A 63 -4.52 14.64 -21.07
N GLY A 64 -4.07 13.38 -20.95
CA GLY A 64 -4.75 12.19 -21.47
C GLY A 64 -5.77 11.57 -20.52
N ASP A 65 -5.88 12.06 -19.28
CA ASP A 65 -6.82 11.57 -18.26
C ASP A 65 -8.21 12.25 -18.32
N ASP A 66 -8.43 13.16 -19.28
CA ASP A 66 -9.66 13.93 -19.48
C ASP A 66 -10.59 13.39 -20.61
N GLU A 67 -10.30 12.23 -21.22
CA GLU A 67 -11.14 11.55 -22.23
C GLU A 67 -11.77 10.24 -21.72
#